data_AF-A0A970J691-F1
#
_entry.id   AF-A0A970J691-F1
#
_cell.length_a   1.000
_cell.length_b   1.000
_cell.length_c   1.000
_cell.angle_alpha   90.00
_cell.angle_beta   90.00
_cell.angle_gamma   90.00
#
_symmetry.space_group_name_H-M   'P 1'
#
loop_
_entity.id
_entity.type
_entity.pdbx_description
1 polymer ?
#
loop_
_entity_poly.entity_id
_entity_poly.type
_entity_poly.pdbx_seq_one_letter_code
_entity_poly.pdbx_strand_id
1 'polypeptide(L)'
;MRLQAAVAFPGQGIQSPGMAAQVKGTRAWKLFTEASTILGYDLGKLCLEGPDELLNKAAQAQAAIYVTCMALWELHGRSFPEVKVFLGHSLGELAALTAAGRWILPKACSWWKSGGN
;
A
#
# COMPACT_ATOMS: atom_id res chain seq x y z
N MET A 1 -9.96 27.68 -16.36
CA MET A 1 -9.58 27.10 -15.05
C MET A 1 -9.03 25.71 -15.31
N ARG A 2 -7.81 25.37 -14.88
CA ARG A 2 -7.30 23.99 -14.98
C ARG A 2 -7.78 23.24 -13.73
N LEU A 3 -8.56 22.16 -13.90
CA LEU A 3 -8.94 21.31 -12.78
C LEU A 3 -7.67 20.69 -12.20
N GLN A 4 -7.47 20.85 -10.89
CA GLN A 4 -6.41 20.16 -10.17
C GLN A 4 -6.96 18.81 -9.73
N ALA A 5 -6.27 17.72 -10.11
CA ALA A 5 -6.58 16.40 -9.60
C ALA A 5 -5.81 16.14 -8.30
N ALA A 6 -6.46 15.44 -7.39
CA ALA A 6 -5.87 14.93 -6.16
C ALA A 6 -6.04 13.41 -6.10
N VAL A 7 -5.08 12.74 -5.49
CA VAL A 7 -5.20 11.33 -5.11
C VAL A 7 -5.27 11.24 -3.59
N ALA A 8 -6.20 10.43 -3.10
CA ALA A 8 -6.39 10.19 -1.68
C ALA A 8 -6.15 8.72 -1.36
N PHE A 9 -5.40 8.47 -0.29
CA PHE A 9 -5.08 7.13 0.20
C PHE A 9 -5.84 6.84 1.50
N PRO A 10 -6.50 5.68 1.59
CA PRO A 10 -7.29 5.31 2.76
C PRO A 10 -6.40 4.97 3.97
N GLY A 11 -7.01 5.06 5.16
CA GLY A 11 -6.42 4.57 6.40
C GLY A 11 -6.77 3.10 6.68
N GLN A 12 -6.45 2.66 7.90
CA GLN A 12 -6.79 1.32 8.39
C GLN A 12 -8.31 1.11 8.50
N GLY A 13 -8.75 -0.15 8.37
CA GLY A 13 -10.15 -0.56 8.51
C GLY A 13 -10.78 -1.07 7.22
N ILE A 14 -10.08 -0.94 6.09
CA ILE A 14 -10.55 -1.40 4.77
C ILE A 14 -9.90 -2.70 4.30
N GLN A 15 -8.95 -3.25 5.08
CA GLN A 15 -8.25 -4.48 4.74
C GLN A 15 -9.21 -5.67 4.72
N SER A 16 -9.12 -6.50 3.68
CA SER A 16 -9.92 -7.70 3.51
C SER A 16 -9.21 -8.71 2.60
N PRO A 17 -9.46 -10.02 2.73
CA PRO A 17 -8.93 -10.99 1.79
C PRO A 17 -9.40 -10.69 0.37
N GLY A 18 -8.50 -10.87 -0.59
CA GLY A 18 -8.72 -10.54 -1.99
C GLY A 18 -8.41 -9.09 -2.35
N MET A 19 -8.04 -8.22 -1.39
CA MET A 19 -7.73 -6.81 -1.66
C MET A 19 -6.59 -6.61 -2.68
N ALA A 20 -5.70 -7.60 -2.83
CA ALA A 20 -4.60 -7.57 -3.78
C ALA A 20 -4.90 -8.25 -5.13
N ALA A 21 -6.12 -8.73 -5.35
CA ALA A 21 -6.47 -9.54 -6.54
C ALA A 21 -6.21 -8.81 -7.87
N GLN A 22 -6.51 -7.51 -7.95
CA GLN A 22 -6.29 -6.70 -9.16
C GLN A 22 -4.80 -6.51 -9.50
N VAL A 23 -3.92 -6.67 -8.51
CA VAL A 23 -2.47 -6.53 -8.69
C VAL A 23 -1.83 -7.87 -9.06
N LYS A 24 -2.42 -9.00 -8.65
CA LYS A 24 -1.85 -10.34 -8.87
C LYS A 24 -1.59 -10.57 -10.36
N GLY A 25 -0.37 -11.02 -10.69
CA GLY A 25 0.06 -11.27 -12.07
C GLY A 25 0.44 -10.03 -12.87
N THR A 26 0.29 -8.83 -12.33
CA THR A 26 0.78 -7.59 -12.95
C THR A 26 2.23 -7.32 -12.59
N ARG A 27 2.88 -6.40 -13.33
CA ARG A 27 4.25 -5.92 -13.01
C ARG A 27 4.37 -5.29 -11.62
N ALA A 28 3.28 -4.77 -11.06
CA ALA A 28 3.29 -4.12 -9.75
C ALA A 28 3.35 -5.13 -8.60
N TRP A 29 3.15 -6.43 -8.86
CA TRP A 29 3.32 -7.49 -7.87
C TRP A 29 4.74 -7.54 -7.28
N LYS A 30 5.74 -6.99 -7.99
CA LYS A 30 7.11 -6.82 -7.46
C LYS A 30 7.15 -6.12 -6.10
N LEU A 31 6.24 -5.19 -5.82
CA LEU A 31 6.17 -4.47 -4.55
C LEU A 31 5.72 -5.39 -3.40
N PHE A 32 4.82 -6.34 -3.67
CA PHE A 32 4.45 -7.37 -2.70
C PHE A 32 5.61 -8.32 -2.43
N THR A 33 6.37 -8.71 -3.47
CA THR A 33 7.58 -9.53 -3.31
C THR A 33 8.65 -8.83 -2.47
N GLU A 34 8.91 -7.55 -2.74
CA GLU A 34 9.84 -6.72 -1.98
C GLU A 34 9.39 -6.57 -0.52
N ALA A 35 8.12 -6.19 -0.30
CA ALA A 35 7.55 -6.06 1.04
C ALA A 35 7.63 -7.37 1.82
N SER A 36 7.27 -8.50 1.19
CA SER A 36 7.31 -9.82 1.83
C SER A 36 8.73 -10.20 2.26
N THR A 37 9.72 -9.90 1.43
CA THR A 37 11.15 -10.12 1.74
C THR A 37 11.58 -9.34 2.97
N ILE A 38 11.16 -8.07 3.08
CA ILE A 38 11.50 -7.22 4.21
C ILE A 38 10.79 -7.67 5.48
N LEU A 39 9.47 -7.88 5.39
CA LEU A 39 8.60 -8.24 6.51
C LEU A 39 8.88 -9.65 7.07
N GLY A 40 9.41 -10.56 6.25
CA GLY A 40 9.73 -11.93 6.63
C GLY A 40 8.52 -12.89 6.59
N TYR A 41 7.44 -12.49 5.92
CA TYR A 41 6.27 -13.33 5.66
C TYR A 41 5.65 -12.98 4.30
N ASP A 42 4.85 -13.89 3.74
CA ASP A 42 4.19 -13.67 2.46
C ASP A 42 2.98 -12.72 2.61
N LEU A 43 3.24 -11.42 2.42
CA LEU A 43 2.20 -10.39 2.49
C LEU A 43 1.20 -10.55 1.35
N GLY A 44 1.66 -10.96 0.16
CA GLY A 44 0.80 -11.16 -1.00
C GLY A 44 -0.24 -12.24 -0.75
N LYS A 45 0.20 -13.39 -0.23
CA LYS A 45 -0.69 -14.47 0.19
C LYS A 45 -1.66 -14.00 1.27
N LEU A 46 -1.18 -13.30 2.30
CA LEU A 46 -2.06 -12.76 3.34
C LEU A 46 -3.16 -11.85 2.78
N CYS A 47 -2.82 -10.96 1.84
CA CYS A 47 -3.77 -10.04 1.21
C CYS A 47 -4.73 -10.73 0.23
N LEU A 48 -4.35 -11.87 -0.34
CA LEU A 48 -5.19 -12.62 -1.28
C LEU A 48 -6.12 -13.60 -0.58
N GLU A 49 -5.64 -14.29 0.46
CA GLU A 49 -6.25 -15.49 1.00
C GLU A 49 -6.65 -15.35 2.49
N GLY A 50 -6.11 -14.39 3.22
CA GLY A 50 -6.32 -14.31 4.68
C GLY A 50 -5.57 -15.41 5.44
N PRO A 51 -5.84 -15.61 6.75
CA PRO A 51 -7.13 -15.37 7.41
C PRO A 51 -7.36 -13.92 7.86
N ASP A 52 -8.63 -13.52 7.93
CA ASP A 52 -9.09 -12.19 8.39
C ASP A 52 -8.46 -11.78 9.71
N GLU A 53 -8.38 -12.68 10.67
CA GLU A 53 -7.85 -12.41 12.01
C GLU A 53 -6.39 -11.95 11.97
N LEU A 54 -5.58 -12.56 11.10
CA LEU A 54 -4.19 -12.18 10.93
C LEU A 54 -4.07 -10.87 10.15
N LEU A 55 -4.88 -10.71 9.09
CA LEU A 55 -4.90 -9.50 8.28
C LEU A 55 -5.36 -8.27 9.09
N ASN A 56 -6.20 -8.47 10.11
CA ASN A 56 -6.70 -7.40 10.97
C ASN A 56 -5.75 -7.00 12.12
N LYS A 57 -4.62 -7.70 12.31
CA LYS A 57 -3.58 -7.22 13.24
C LYS A 57 -2.97 -5.92 12.72
N ALA A 58 -2.75 -4.96 13.61
CA ALA A 58 -2.37 -3.59 13.24
C ALA A 58 -1.22 -3.52 12.22
N ALA A 59 -0.06 -4.12 12.51
CA ALA A 59 1.09 -4.12 11.61
C ALA A 59 0.80 -4.79 10.25
N GLN A 60 0.06 -5.90 10.23
CA GLN A 60 -0.33 -6.62 9.01
C GLN A 60 -1.31 -5.80 8.17
N ALA A 61 -2.35 -5.26 8.79
CA ALA A 61 -3.34 -4.39 8.16
C ALA A 61 -2.66 -3.17 7.52
N GLN A 62 -1.77 -2.52 8.29
CA GLN A 62 -1.06 -1.33 7.82
C GLN A 62 -0.15 -1.65 6.63
N ALA A 63 0.65 -2.71 6.72
CA ALA A 63 1.50 -3.15 5.61
C ALA A 63 0.66 -3.53 4.37
N ALA A 64 -0.42 -4.29 4.56
CA ALA A 64 -1.31 -4.74 3.50
C ALA A 64 -1.93 -3.57 2.73
N ILE A 65 -2.51 -2.60 3.44
CA ILE A 65 -3.12 -1.41 2.83
C ILE A 65 -2.08 -0.59 2.10
N TYR A 66 -0.95 -0.30 2.76
CA TYR A 66 0.10 0.53 2.18
C TYR A 66 0.65 -0.06 0.89
N VAL A 67 1.03 -1.35 0.90
CA VAL A 67 1.61 -2.03 -0.27
C VAL A 67 0.58 -2.15 -1.39
N THR A 68 -0.69 -2.44 -1.06
CA THR A 68 -1.78 -2.47 -2.05
C THR A 68 -1.97 -1.09 -2.70
N CYS A 69 -1.99 -0.01 -1.92
CA CYS A 69 -2.07 1.35 -2.43
C CYS A 69 -0.92 1.69 -3.38
N MET A 70 0.31 1.35 -3.00
CA MET A 70 1.49 1.61 -3.84
C MET A 70 1.50 0.78 -5.11
N ALA A 71 1.02 -0.46 -5.05
CA ALA A 71 0.88 -1.29 -6.23
C ALA A 71 -0.17 -0.75 -7.21
N LEU A 72 -1.34 -0.32 -6.72
CA LEU A 72 -2.35 0.32 -7.56
C LEU A 72 -1.84 1.66 -8.14
N TRP A 73 -1.09 2.44 -7.36
CA TRP A 73 -0.47 3.66 -7.85
C TRP A 73 0.60 3.40 -8.93
N GLU A 74 1.41 2.35 -8.80
CA GLU A 74 2.38 1.94 -9.83
C GLU A 74 1.70 1.50 -11.14
N LEU A 75 0.49 0.93 -11.07
CA LEU A 75 -0.29 0.55 -12.24
C LEU A 75 -0.96 1.74 -12.92
N HIS A 76 -1.58 2.62 -12.14
CA HIS A 76 -2.53 3.62 -12.66
C HIS A 76 -2.03 5.06 -12.59
N GLY A 77 -1.07 5.39 -11.72
CA GLY A 77 -0.67 6.77 -11.45
C GLY A 77 -0.13 7.52 -12.66
N ARG A 78 0.49 6.81 -13.61
CA ARG A 78 0.97 7.41 -14.87
C ARG A 78 -0.16 7.86 -15.80
N SER A 79 -1.37 7.35 -15.63
CA SER A 79 -2.55 7.77 -16.38
C SER A 79 -3.11 9.11 -15.88
N PHE A 80 -2.62 9.63 -14.74
CA PHE A 80 -3.07 10.88 -14.13
C PHE A 80 -1.90 11.87 -13.91
N PRO A 81 -1.21 12.30 -14.99
CA PRO A 81 -0.04 13.19 -14.89
C PRO A 81 -0.35 14.58 -14.29
N GLU A 82 -1.62 14.96 -14.21
CA GLU A 82 -2.09 16.21 -13.63
C GLU A 82 -2.24 16.18 -12.11
N VAL A 83 -2.13 15.01 -11.47
CA VAL A 83 -2.19 14.87 -10.01
C VAL A 83 -0.96 15.55 -9.38
N LYS A 84 -1.22 16.58 -8.57
CA LYS A 84 -0.19 17.31 -7.82
C LYS A 84 -0.46 17.35 -6.32
N VAL A 85 -1.63 16.87 -5.90
CA VAL A 85 -2.06 16.86 -4.51
C VAL A 85 -2.23 15.41 -4.08
N PHE A 86 -1.54 15.04 -3.01
CA PHE A 86 -1.55 13.70 -2.43
C PHE A 86 -2.04 13.82 -1.00
N LEU A 87 -3.10 13.10 -0.67
CA LEU A 87 -3.75 13.16 0.64
C LEU A 87 -3.82 11.75 1.21
N GLY A 88 -3.76 11.64 2.52
CA GLY A 88 -3.79 10.36 3.19
C GLY A 88 -4.46 10.47 4.54
N HIS A 89 -5.34 9.53 4.86
CA HIS A 89 -5.97 9.48 6.18
C HIS A 89 -5.20 8.55 7.11
N SER A 90 -4.67 9.07 8.22
CA SER A 90 -3.88 8.30 9.20
C SER A 90 -2.72 7.56 8.51
N LEU A 91 -2.67 6.22 8.55
CA LEU A 91 -1.72 5.40 7.78
C LEU A 91 -1.59 5.84 6.30
N GLY A 92 -2.69 6.25 5.68
CA GLY A 92 -2.72 6.69 4.29
C GLY A 92 -1.77 7.85 4.02
N GLU A 93 -1.35 8.62 5.03
CA GLU A 93 -0.35 9.68 4.89
C GLU A 93 0.99 9.14 4.40
N LEU A 94 1.40 7.94 4.87
CA LEU A 94 2.62 7.30 4.38
C LEU A 94 2.49 6.91 2.91
N ALA A 95 1.33 6.41 2.50
CA ALA A 95 1.04 6.12 1.10
C ALA A 95 1.09 7.40 0.25
N ALA A 96 0.49 8.50 0.74
CA ALA A 96 0.53 9.80 0.08
C ALA A 96 1.97 10.33 -0.09
N LEU A 97 2.77 10.28 0.97
CA LEU A 97 4.18 10.69 0.94
C LEU A 97 5.01 9.84 -0.02
N THR A 98 4.73 8.53 -0.08
CA THR A 98 5.42 7.60 -0.99
C THR A 98 5.03 7.88 -2.45
N ALA A 99 3.74 8.06 -2.73
CA ALA A 99 3.25 8.42 -4.06
C ALA A 99 3.80 9.77 -4.55
N ALA A 100 4.04 10.71 -3.63
CA ALA A 100 4.70 11.99 -3.88
C ALA A 100 6.23 11.91 -3.97
N GLY A 101 6.84 10.72 -3.84
CA GLY A 101 8.29 10.52 -3.90
C GLY A 101 9.07 11.07 -2.70
N ARG A 102 8.41 11.26 -1.55
CA ARG A 102 9.01 11.77 -0.30
C ARG A 102 9.24 10.68 0.75
N TRP A 103 8.77 9.47 0.48
CA TRP A 103 8.98 8.27 1.29
C TRP A 103 9.21 7.05 0.40
N ILE A 104 9.67 5.94 0.98
CA ILE A 104 10.00 4.73 0.22
C ILE A 104 9.46 3.47 0.91
N LEU A 105 9.05 2.49 0.10
CA LEU A 105 8.47 1.23 0.57
C LEU A 105 9.38 0.46 1.53
N PRO A 106 10.70 0.31 1.27
CA PRO A 106 11.57 -0.43 2.20
C PRO A 106 11.60 0.13 3.61
N LYS A 107 11.56 1.47 3.73
CA LYS A 107 11.55 2.15 5.03
C LYS A 107 10.26 1.89 5.78
N ALA A 108 9.11 1.95 5.10
CA ALA A 108 7.82 1.63 5.69
C ALA A 108 7.77 0.17 6.16
N CYS A 109 8.14 -0.79 5.30
CA CYS A 109 8.14 -2.21 5.64
C CYS A 109 9.09 -2.55 6.80
N SER A 110 10.26 -1.91 6.87
CA SER A 110 11.22 -2.12 7.96
C SER A 110 10.68 -1.64 9.31
N TRP A 111 9.88 -0.57 9.32
CA TRP A 111 9.27 -0.05 10.55
C TRP A 111 8.23 -1.02 11.13
N TRP A 112 7.35 -1.58 10.29
CA TRP A 112 6.42 -2.63 10.72
C TRP A 112 7.14 -3.91 11.14
N LYS A 113 8.23 -4.28 10.47
CA LYS A 113 9.07 -5.41 10.89
C LYS A 113 9.61 -5.24 12.31
N SER A 114 9.97 -4.01 12.69
CA SER A 114 10.46 -3.70 14.05
C SER A 114 9.36 -3.60 15.12
N GLY A 115 8.09 -3.84 14.77
CA GLY A 115 6.96 -3.75 15.71
C GLY A 115 6.37 -2.35 15.86
N GLY A 116 6.61 -1.46 14.89
CA GLY A 116 5.88 -0.18 14.82
C GLY A 116 4.39 -0.41 14.59
N ASN A 117 3.55 0.32 15.32
CA ASN A 117 2.10 0.41 15.14
C ASN A 117 1.69 1.86 14.98
#